data_AF-A0A4Q5Z607-F1
#
_entry.id   AF-A0A4Q5Z607-F1
#
_cell.length_a   1.000
_cell.length_b   1.000
_cell.length_c   1.000
_cell.angle_alpha   90.00
_cell.angle_beta   90.00
_cell.angle_gamma   90.00
#
_symmetry.space_group_name_H-M   'P 1'
#
loop_
_entity.id
_entity.type
_entity.pdbx_description
1 polymer ?
#
loop_
_entity_poly.entity_id
_entity_poly.type
_entity_poly.pdbx_seq_one_letter_code
_entity_poly.pdbx_strand_id
1 'polypeptide(L)'
;MRKQSHSCSGFLFFLTLVTSVNFMRRWLIGLFLLCQGGVHAQLQTVSFTSIDWKMRNTEAPTPDSLARFIASNYTTQLEKVRAAYSWITSHIGYNTGMYKPGKVSVKYPFDPMDTAAIWPSGDEMVARKVMLRKEAVCDGYSKLFKVICTYAGVEAVVVQGYGRTTGMGSQKFRTNHTWNAVRIDSAWYLLDVTWASGYINFRDEFVSSQNDEYFLTPPGQFIQEHYPEDLRWTLLSQPPTVSEFKKMPFRSKNFIKYDFMAFSPSGGVIEAAVGDTISFSLQVKSSERRKRISPDSFVDTASFSTWPLSAFIKPENEKGNDVYYSYIVQPGREWVNLIYNDDVVMRYRVNVVYKNAETLVGN
;
A
#
# COMPACT_ATOMS: atom_id res chain seq x y z
N MET A 1 89.85 -2.62 52.64
CA MET A 1 89.90 -3.92 51.92
C MET A 1 88.49 -4.51 51.91
N ARG A 2 87.91 -4.76 50.71
CA ARG A 2 86.69 -5.57 50.41
C ARG A 2 85.37 -5.06 51.05
N LYS A 3 84.17 -5.20 50.47
CA LYS A 3 83.62 -5.61 49.16
C LYS A 3 82.14 -5.16 49.19
N GLN A 4 81.57 -4.88 48.02
CA GLN A 4 80.13 -4.68 47.80
C GLN A 4 79.29 -5.93 48.12
N SER A 5 78.01 -5.74 48.44
CA SER A 5 76.90 -6.50 47.82
C SER A 5 75.57 -5.77 47.95
N HIS A 6 75.01 -5.35 46.81
CA HIS A 6 73.61 -4.96 46.64
C HIS A 6 72.70 -6.21 46.64
N SER A 7 71.50 -6.12 47.22
CA SER A 7 70.46 -7.15 47.08
C SER A 7 69.11 -6.55 46.66
N CYS A 8 68.74 -6.88 45.42
CA CYS A 8 67.42 -7.13 44.86
C CYS A 8 66.19 -6.94 45.77
N SER A 9 65.40 -5.90 45.52
CA SER A 9 63.98 -5.82 45.95
C SER A 9 63.07 -5.17 44.91
N GLY A 10 63.48 -5.16 43.63
CA GLY A 10 62.72 -4.54 42.53
C GLY A 10 62.12 -5.51 41.49
N PHE A 11 62.48 -6.79 41.53
CA PHE A 11 62.18 -7.71 40.41
C PHE A 11 60.94 -8.60 40.61
N LEU A 12 60.44 -8.76 41.84
CA LEU A 12 59.25 -9.60 42.10
C LEU A 12 57.90 -8.87 41.91
N PHE A 13 57.87 -7.53 41.97
CA PHE A 13 56.62 -6.78 41.79
C PHE A 13 56.26 -6.54 40.31
N PHE A 14 57.23 -6.62 39.40
CA PHE A 14 56.99 -6.47 37.97
C PHE A 14 56.49 -7.75 37.29
N LEU A 15 56.80 -8.93 37.82
CA LEU A 15 56.42 -10.20 37.21
C LEU A 15 54.96 -10.63 37.50
N THR A 16 54.37 -10.13 38.59
CA THR A 16 52.97 -10.39 38.97
C THR A 16 51.98 -9.48 38.24
N LEU A 17 52.38 -8.26 37.84
CA LEU A 17 51.51 -7.38 37.04
C LEU A 17 51.42 -7.80 35.57
N VAL A 18 52.52 -8.29 34.97
CA VAL A 18 52.58 -8.65 33.54
C VAL A 18 51.82 -9.94 33.22
N THR A 19 51.65 -10.84 34.18
CA THR A 19 50.84 -12.07 34.04
C THR A 19 49.33 -11.80 34.15
N SER A 20 48.92 -10.82 34.96
CA SER A 20 47.51 -10.40 35.12
C SER A 20 46.94 -9.72 33.88
N VAL A 21 47.71 -8.83 33.24
CA VAL A 21 47.27 -8.09 32.04
C VAL A 21 47.12 -9.01 30.83
N ASN A 22 47.97 -10.04 30.70
CA ASN A 22 47.87 -11.02 29.62
C ASN A 22 46.73 -12.03 29.79
N PHE A 23 46.30 -12.30 31.04
CA PHE A 23 45.11 -13.11 31.29
C PHE A 23 43.84 -12.33 30.93
N MET A 24 43.73 -11.06 31.35
CA MET A 24 42.56 -10.22 31.07
C MET A 24 42.38 -9.91 29.57
N ARG A 25 43.48 -9.77 28.81
CA ARG A 25 43.43 -9.51 27.36
C ARG A 25 42.97 -10.72 26.54
N ARG A 26 43.22 -11.95 27.02
CA ARG A 26 42.75 -13.19 26.37
C ARG A 26 41.25 -13.41 26.58
N TRP A 27 40.70 -13.01 27.72
CA TRP A 27 39.25 -13.06 27.97
C TRP A 27 38.48 -11.98 27.20
N LEU A 28 39.04 -10.79 27.01
CA LEU A 28 38.40 -9.73 26.21
C LEU A 28 38.35 -10.05 24.71
N ILE A 29 39.36 -10.74 24.16
CA ILE A 29 39.36 -11.20 22.76
C ILE A 29 38.43 -12.41 22.57
N GLY A 30 38.32 -13.28 23.58
CA GLY A 30 37.34 -14.38 23.59
C GLY A 30 35.89 -13.89 23.66
N LEU A 31 35.61 -12.83 24.41
CA LEU A 31 34.28 -12.20 24.45
C LEU A 31 33.94 -11.45 23.15
N PHE A 32 34.93 -10.86 22.48
CA PHE A 32 34.72 -10.15 21.21
C PHE A 32 34.47 -11.09 20.02
N LEU A 33 34.97 -12.33 20.09
CA LEU A 33 34.74 -13.37 19.08
C LEU A 33 33.45 -14.18 19.31
N LEU A 34 32.82 -14.09 20.49
CA LEU A 34 31.50 -14.67 20.77
C LEU A 34 30.33 -13.77 20.34
N CYS A 35 30.57 -12.50 20.01
CA CYS A 35 29.55 -11.59 19.46
C CYS A 35 29.49 -11.56 17.92
N GLN A 36 30.30 -12.37 17.24
CA GLN A 36 30.26 -12.56 15.78
C GLN A 36 29.34 -13.72 15.36
N GLY A 37 28.62 -14.33 16.31
CA GLY A 37 27.50 -15.22 16.01
C GLY A 37 26.41 -14.40 15.31
N GLY A 38 26.44 -14.41 13.97
CA GLY A 38 25.55 -13.64 13.14
C GLY A 38 24.10 -13.85 13.57
N VAL A 39 23.49 -12.77 14.07
CA VAL A 39 22.04 -12.64 14.12
C VAL A 39 21.58 -12.58 12.67
N HIS A 40 21.46 -13.75 12.05
CA HIS A 40 20.53 -13.91 10.94
C HIS A 40 19.16 -13.81 11.60
N ALA A 41 18.67 -12.57 11.73
CA ALA A 41 17.25 -12.34 11.93
C ALA A 41 16.57 -12.91 10.67
N GLN A 42 16.19 -14.18 10.75
CA GLN A 42 15.24 -14.75 9.83
C GLN A 42 13.97 -13.95 10.08
N LEU A 43 13.72 -12.94 9.23
CA LEU A 43 12.49 -12.17 9.23
C LEU A 43 11.35 -13.17 9.08
N GLN A 44 10.78 -13.59 10.22
CA GLN A 44 9.56 -14.36 10.22
C GLN A 44 8.50 -13.46 9.60
N THR A 45 8.10 -13.77 8.38
CA THR A 45 6.90 -13.21 7.79
C THR A 45 5.75 -13.59 8.72
N VAL A 46 5.22 -12.61 9.46
CA VAL A 46 4.05 -12.81 10.31
C VAL A 46 2.91 -13.24 9.39
N SER A 47 2.48 -14.50 9.52
CA SER A 47 1.36 -15.03 8.73
C SER A 47 0.06 -14.68 9.43
N PHE A 48 -0.86 -14.03 8.72
CA PHE A 48 -2.17 -13.66 9.22
C PHE A 48 -3.27 -14.68 8.92
N THR A 49 -2.94 -15.80 8.28
CA THR A 49 -3.94 -16.77 7.77
C THR A 49 -4.91 -17.27 8.84
N SER A 50 -4.44 -17.51 10.06
CA SER A 50 -5.28 -17.96 11.17
C SER A 50 -6.28 -16.88 11.63
N ILE A 51 -5.84 -15.62 11.67
CA ILE A 51 -6.69 -14.46 11.98
C ILE A 51 -7.73 -14.30 10.89
N ASP A 52 -7.30 -14.32 9.63
CA ASP A 52 -8.18 -14.08 8.49
C ASP A 52 -9.27 -15.14 8.40
N TRP A 53 -8.91 -16.41 8.58
CA TRP A 53 -9.87 -17.50 8.60
C TRP A 53 -10.87 -17.34 9.74
N LYS A 54 -10.41 -16.99 10.95
CA LYS A 54 -11.30 -16.81 12.09
C LYS A 54 -12.26 -15.64 11.88
N MET A 55 -11.74 -14.50 11.43
CA MET A 55 -12.55 -13.30 11.24
C MET A 55 -13.56 -13.45 10.11
N ARG A 56 -13.22 -14.12 9.02
CA ARG A 56 -14.16 -14.44 7.92
C ARG A 56 -15.36 -15.27 8.36
N ASN A 57 -15.21 -16.07 9.40
CA ASN A 57 -16.27 -16.94 9.94
C ASN A 57 -16.87 -16.40 11.24
N THR A 58 -16.56 -15.15 11.62
CA THR A 58 -17.06 -14.53 12.84
C THR A 58 -18.19 -13.56 12.51
N GLU A 59 -19.39 -13.86 12.98
CA GLU A 59 -20.49 -12.90 12.94
C GLU A 59 -20.48 -11.97 14.15
N ALA A 60 -20.76 -10.70 13.91
CA ALA A 60 -20.92 -9.70 14.95
C ALA A 60 -22.05 -8.73 14.58
N PRO A 61 -23.03 -8.50 15.48
CA PRO A 61 -24.17 -7.64 15.19
C PRO A 61 -23.84 -6.14 15.27
N THR A 62 -22.81 -5.75 16.02
CA THR A 62 -22.48 -4.35 16.29
C THR A 62 -20.97 -4.09 16.34
N PRO A 63 -20.50 -2.85 16.11
CA PRO A 63 -19.08 -2.54 16.18
C PRO A 63 -18.46 -2.85 17.55
N ASP A 64 -19.20 -2.61 18.64
CA ASP A 64 -18.75 -2.88 20.01
C ASP A 64 -18.60 -4.37 20.30
N SER A 65 -19.51 -5.21 19.79
CA SER A 65 -19.45 -6.66 19.99
C SER A 65 -18.27 -7.28 19.22
N LEU A 66 -18.03 -6.81 18.00
CA LEU A 66 -16.88 -7.21 17.18
C LEU A 66 -15.56 -6.79 17.85
N ALA A 67 -15.47 -5.55 18.30
CA ALA A 67 -14.28 -5.03 18.94
C ALA A 67 -13.97 -5.74 20.26
N ARG A 68 -14.98 -6.07 21.07
CA ARG A 68 -14.82 -6.90 22.28
C ARG A 68 -14.31 -8.29 21.95
N PHE A 69 -14.85 -8.93 20.91
CA PHE A 69 -14.36 -10.22 20.43
C PHE A 69 -12.89 -10.14 19.98
N ILE A 70 -12.53 -9.10 19.24
CA ILE A 70 -11.15 -8.86 18.80
C ILE A 70 -10.24 -8.67 20.02
N ALA A 71 -10.62 -7.81 20.96
CA ALA A 71 -9.83 -7.49 22.15
C ALA A 71 -9.65 -8.68 23.10
N SER A 72 -10.60 -9.62 23.14
CA SER A 72 -10.49 -10.84 23.97
C SER A 72 -9.65 -11.94 23.33
N ASN A 73 -9.53 -11.95 22.00
CA ASN A 73 -8.85 -13.02 21.26
C ASN A 73 -7.44 -12.64 20.80
N TYR A 74 -7.10 -11.35 20.77
CA TYR A 74 -5.83 -10.84 20.27
C TYR A 74 -5.21 -9.86 21.26
N THR A 75 -3.92 -10.03 21.53
CA THR A 75 -3.20 -9.24 22.52
C THR A 75 -2.48 -8.07 21.87
N THR A 76 -1.82 -8.28 20.73
CA THR A 76 -1.03 -7.23 20.08
C THR A 76 -1.90 -6.26 19.28
N GLN A 77 -1.47 -5.01 19.14
CA GLN A 77 -2.18 -4.03 18.31
C GLN A 77 -2.23 -4.46 16.84
N LEU A 78 -1.14 -5.06 16.33
CA LEU A 78 -1.06 -5.58 14.97
C LEU A 78 -2.13 -6.65 14.69
N GLU A 79 -2.29 -7.63 15.58
CA GLU A 79 -3.30 -8.68 15.43
C GLU A 79 -4.72 -8.11 15.47
N LYS A 80 -4.99 -7.16 16.39
CA LYS A 80 -6.30 -6.49 16.48
C LYS A 80 -6.63 -5.72 15.21
N VAL A 81 -5.65 -4.99 14.67
CA VAL A 81 -5.77 -4.25 13.40
C VAL A 81 -6.01 -5.19 12.24
N ARG A 82 -5.27 -6.31 12.17
CA ARG A 82 -5.49 -7.34 11.16
C ARG A 82 -6.87 -7.95 11.26
N ALA A 83 -7.35 -8.22 12.47
CA ALA A 83 -8.64 -8.81 12.70
C ALA A 83 -9.78 -7.87 12.23
N ALA A 84 -9.69 -6.58 12.57
CA ALA A 84 -10.63 -5.57 12.09
C ALA A 84 -10.61 -5.44 10.57
N TYR A 85 -9.42 -5.37 9.97
CA TYR A 85 -9.21 -5.35 8.53
C TYR A 85 -9.88 -6.54 7.85
N SER A 86 -9.55 -7.77 8.28
CA SER A 86 -10.04 -8.99 7.64
C SER A 86 -11.55 -9.16 7.77
N TRP A 87 -12.12 -8.77 8.91
CA TRP A 87 -13.57 -8.81 9.08
C TRP A 87 -14.27 -7.88 8.10
N ILE A 88 -13.82 -6.62 8.00
CA ILE A 88 -14.43 -5.64 7.09
C ILE A 88 -14.32 -6.10 5.64
N THR A 89 -13.13 -6.54 5.20
CA THR A 89 -12.88 -6.93 3.80
C THR A 89 -13.64 -8.19 3.37
N SER A 90 -14.13 -8.98 4.33
CA SER A 90 -14.91 -10.20 4.06
C SER A 90 -16.42 -10.03 4.26
N HIS A 91 -16.88 -9.02 5.00
CA HIS A 91 -18.30 -8.87 5.36
C HIS A 91 -18.99 -7.64 4.78
N ILE A 92 -18.25 -6.65 4.28
CA ILE A 92 -18.83 -5.40 3.79
C ILE A 92 -18.62 -5.29 2.28
N GLY A 93 -19.72 -5.12 1.54
CA GLY A 93 -19.73 -4.87 0.11
C GLY A 93 -19.67 -3.40 -0.28
N TYR A 94 -19.13 -3.09 -1.46
CA TYR A 94 -19.11 -1.72 -1.95
C TYR A 94 -20.46 -1.34 -2.56
N ASN A 95 -21.05 -0.23 -2.11
CA ASN A 95 -22.32 0.26 -2.64
C ASN A 95 -22.10 1.02 -3.98
N THR A 96 -22.45 0.38 -5.10
CA THR A 96 -22.36 0.96 -6.45
C THR A 96 -23.57 1.80 -6.85
N GLY A 97 -24.65 1.77 -6.06
CA GLY A 97 -25.92 2.44 -6.34
C GLY A 97 -25.88 3.97 -6.28
N MET A 98 -24.89 4.57 -5.62
CA MET A 98 -24.71 6.03 -5.53
C MET A 98 -24.49 6.72 -6.88
N TYR A 99 -23.95 6.01 -7.89
CA TYR A 99 -23.64 6.59 -9.20
C TYR A 99 -24.77 6.47 -10.23
N LYS A 100 -25.90 5.84 -9.88
CA LYS A 100 -27.08 5.79 -10.76
C LYS A 100 -27.89 7.09 -10.56
N PRO A 101 -28.02 7.96 -11.58
CA PRO A 101 -28.85 9.15 -11.47
C PRO A 101 -30.32 8.73 -11.37
N GLY A 102 -30.86 8.79 -10.15
CA GLY A 102 -32.26 8.53 -9.89
C GLY A 102 -32.49 7.57 -8.71
N LYS A 103 -33.05 8.14 -7.64
CA LYS A 103 -33.60 7.47 -6.44
C LYS A 103 -32.59 6.98 -5.40
N VAL A 104 -32.30 7.84 -4.43
CA VAL A 104 -32.39 7.41 -3.02
C VAL A 104 -32.84 8.57 -2.14
N SER A 105 -34.16 8.78 -2.00
CA SER A 105 -34.69 9.40 -0.77
C SER A 105 -34.88 8.28 0.25
N VAL A 106 -33.89 8.02 1.10
CA VAL A 106 -34.12 7.18 2.28
C VAL A 106 -35.02 8.00 3.21
N LYS A 107 -36.32 7.68 3.26
CA LYS A 107 -37.17 8.12 4.37
C LYS A 107 -36.71 7.36 5.61
N TYR A 108 -36.17 8.08 6.57
CA TYR A 108 -35.79 7.51 7.86
C TYR A 108 -37.05 7.25 8.69
N PRO A 109 -37.21 6.06 9.30
CA PRO A 109 -38.09 5.95 10.45
C PRO A 109 -37.50 6.84 11.56
N PHE A 110 -38.33 7.76 12.05
CA PHE A 110 -38.07 8.52 13.25
C PHE A 110 -38.00 7.53 14.42
N ASP A 111 -36.81 7.33 14.99
CA ASP A 111 -36.64 6.54 16.21
C ASP A 111 -37.14 7.40 17.40
N PRO A 112 -38.12 6.94 18.19
CA PRO A 112 -38.69 7.73 19.28
C PRO A 112 -37.65 7.99 20.38
N MET A 113 -37.06 9.19 20.29
CA MET A 113 -36.61 10.08 21.37
C MET A 113 -36.57 9.45 22.79
N ASP A 114 -35.41 8.94 23.18
CA ASP A 114 -35.00 8.86 24.58
C ASP A 114 -33.94 9.94 24.83
N THR A 115 -34.35 11.03 25.48
CA THR A 115 -33.53 12.23 25.73
C THR A 115 -32.48 12.03 26.83
N ALA A 116 -32.39 10.84 27.44
CA ALA A 116 -31.42 10.53 28.50
C ALA A 116 -30.17 9.76 28.02
N ALA A 117 -30.15 9.26 26.77
CA ALA A 117 -29.02 8.51 26.24
C ALA A 117 -27.87 9.42 25.77
N ILE A 118 -26.63 9.07 26.14
CA ILE A 118 -25.42 9.65 25.54
C ILE A 118 -25.48 9.34 24.04
N TRP A 119 -25.60 10.38 23.20
CA TRP A 119 -25.69 10.19 21.77
C TRP A 119 -24.40 9.57 21.22
N PRO A 120 -24.48 8.49 20.42
CA PRO A 120 -23.31 7.92 19.78
C PRO A 120 -22.67 8.95 18.86
N SER A 121 -21.34 8.88 18.72
CA SER A 121 -20.63 9.76 17.77
C SER A 121 -21.15 9.57 16.35
N GLY A 122 -21.00 10.59 15.50
CA GLY A 122 -21.40 10.49 14.08
C GLY A 122 -20.74 9.30 13.37
N ASP A 123 -19.48 9.00 13.69
CA ASP A 123 -18.76 7.84 13.16
C ASP A 123 -19.38 6.51 13.62
N GLU A 124 -19.78 6.42 14.90
CA GLU A 124 -20.43 5.22 15.44
C GLU A 124 -21.79 4.97 14.79
N MET A 125 -22.59 6.02 14.55
CA MET A 125 -23.86 5.90 13.83
C MET A 125 -23.64 5.37 12.41
N VAL A 126 -22.60 5.84 11.72
CA VAL A 126 -22.23 5.33 10.39
C VAL A 126 -21.79 3.87 10.49
N ALA A 127 -20.89 3.53 11.40
CA ALA A 127 -20.39 2.16 11.60
C ALA A 127 -21.52 1.15 11.85
N ARG A 128 -22.49 1.48 12.72
CA ARG A 128 -23.68 0.66 12.97
C ARG A 128 -24.52 0.46 11.71
N LYS A 129 -24.74 1.52 10.92
CA LYS A 129 -25.47 1.44 9.64
C LYS A 129 -24.74 0.55 8.62
N VAL A 130 -23.42 0.66 8.53
CA VAL A 130 -22.62 -0.17 7.62
C VAL A 130 -22.71 -1.65 8.00
N MET A 131 -22.56 -1.99 9.27
CA MET A 131 -22.70 -3.39 9.72
C MET A 131 -24.11 -3.96 9.51
N LEU A 132 -25.14 -3.14 9.71
CA LEU A 132 -26.53 -3.54 9.46
C LEU A 132 -26.80 -3.79 7.97
N ARG A 133 -26.31 -2.91 7.10
CA ARG A 133 -26.52 -3.01 5.65
C ARG A 133 -25.59 -4.01 4.97
N LYS A 134 -24.44 -4.29 5.59
CA LYS A 134 -23.32 -5.04 5.02
C LYS A 134 -22.81 -4.42 3.72
N GLU A 135 -22.99 -3.10 3.54
CA GLU A 135 -22.49 -2.34 2.40
C GLU A 135 -22.19 -0.87 2.73
N ALA A 136 -21.22 -0.28 2.04
CA ALA A 136 -20.83 1.13 2.19
C ALA A 136 -20.08 1.71 0.99
N VAL A 137 -19.86 3.03 1.00
CA VAL A 137 -18.81 3.70 0.22
C VAL A 137 -17.60 3.99 1.12
N CYS A 138 -16.49 4.50 0.56
CA CYS A 138 -15.20 4.66 1.27
C CYS A 138 -15.29 5.33 2.65
N ASP A 139 -16.14 6.35 2.81
CA ASP A 139 -16.35 7.03 4.10
C ASP A 139 -16.92 6.08 5.18
N GLY A 140 -17.88 5.23 4.80
CA GLY A 140 -18.48 4.26 5.71
C GLY A 140 -17.51 3.14 6.10
N TYR A 141 -16.71 2.66 5.15
CA TYR A 141 -15.62 1.71 5.41
C TYR A 141 -14.62 2.28 6.41
N SER A 142 -14.12 3.49 6.14
CA SER A 142 -13.08 4.14 6.93
C SER A 142 -13.54 4.46 8.36
N LYS A 143 -14.80 4.88 8.51
CA LYS A 143 -15.42 5.13 9.83
C LYS A 143 -15.68 3.85 10.60
N LEU A 144 -16.15 2.79 9.93
CA LEU A 144 -16.32 1.48 10.57
C LEU A 144 -14.99 0.96 11.12
N PHE A 145 -13.92 1.01 10.32
CA PHE A 145 -12.58 0.59 10.75
C PHE A 145 -12.10 1.40 11.96
N LYS A 146 -12.22 2.74 11.91
CA LYS A 146 -11.87 3.62 13.03
C LYS A 146 -12.63 3.27 14.31
N VAL A 147 -13.94 3.05 14.23
CA VAL A 147 -14.78 2.71 15.38
C VAL A 147 -14.38 1.37 15.99
N ILE A 148 -14.17 0.34 15.16
CA ILE A 148 -13.73 -0.98 15.65
C ILE A 148 -12.36 -0.86 16.35
N CYS A 149 -11.40 -0.15 15.74
CA CYS A 149 -10.08 0.06 16.34
C CYS A 149 -10.19 0.80 17.68
N THR A 150 -10.98 1.89 17.72
CA THR A 150 -11.20 2.68 18.94
C THR A 150 -11.71 1.80 20.07
N TYR A 151 -12.72 0.97 19.81
CA TYR A 151 -13.27 0.04 20.81
C TYR A 151 -12.33 -1.10 21.17
N ALA A 152 -11.42 -1.50 20.28
CA ALA A 152 -10.37 -2.49 20.56
C ALA A 152 -9.14 -1.91 21.29
N GLY A 153 -9.15 -0.60 21.57
CA GLY A 153 -8.06 0.12 22.23
C GLY A 153 -6.88 0.44 21.31
N VAL A 154 -7.14 0.59 20.00
CA VAL A 154 -6.13 0.95 18.98
C VAL A 154 -6.49 2.32 18.39
N GLU A 155 -5.51 3.22 18.36
CA GLU A 155 -5.69 4.57 17.82
C GLU A 155 -5.76 4.50 16.28
N ALA A 156 -6.84 5.02 15.70
CA ALA A 156 -7.02 5.10 14.25
C ALA A 156 -7.72 6.42 13.87
N VAL A 157 -7.36 6.94 12.70
CA VAL A 157 -7.94 8.16 12.13
C VAL A 157 -8.51 7.89 10.74
N VAL A 158 -9.51 8.68 10.35
CA VAL A 158 -9.98 8.73 8.96
C VAL A 158 -9.20 9.83 8.26
N VAL A 159 -8.58 9.48 7.14
CA VAL A 159 -7.82 10.40 6.28
C VAL A 159 -8.66 10.68 5.04
N GLN A 160 -8.85 11.95 4.73
CA GLN A 160 -9.53 12.40 3.51
C GLN A 160 -8.51 12.83 2.47
N GLY A 161 -8.79 12.55 1.20
CA GLY A 161 -7.94 13.01 0.12
C GLY A 161 -8.38 12.54 -1.26
N TYR A 162 -7.39 12.54 -2.15
CA TYR A 162 -7.53 12.15 -3.54
C TYR A 162 -7.03 10.73 -3.76
N GLY A 163 -7.94 9.82 -4.10
CA GLY A 163 -7.65 8.49 -4.64
C GLY A 163 -7.61 8.53 -6.17
N ARG A 164 -6.54 8.02 -6.77
CA ARG A 164 -6.40 7.92 -8.23
C ARG A 164 -7.24 6.76 -8.77
N THR A 165 -8.39 7.06 -9.36
CA THR A 165 -9.28 6.07 -10.00
C THR A 165 -9.27 6.19 -11.53
N THR A 166 -9.51 5.08 -12.24
CA THR A 166 -9.48 4.98 -13.73
C THR A 166 -10.42 5.97 -14.43
N GLY A 167 -11.53 6.35 -13.79
CA GLY A 167 -12.66 7.02 -14.44
C GLY A 167 -12.77 8.54 -14.23
N MET A 168 -11.98 9.14 -13.33
CA MET A 168 -12.09 10.57 -13.05
C MET A 168 -11.04 11.38 -13.80
N GLY A 169 -11.31 11.65 -15.07
CA GLY A 169 -10.70 12.73 -15.83
C GLY A 169 -11.08 14.13 -15.33
N SER A 170 -11.25 14.33 -14.01
CA SER A 170 -11.56 15.65 -13.49
C SER A 170 -10.31 16.52 -13.56
N GLN A 171 -10.37 17.59 -14.35
CA GLN A 171 -9.30 18.59 -14.39
C GLN A 171 -9.00 19.22 -13.03
N LYS A 172 -9.93 19.13 -12.07
CA LYS A 172 -9.80 19.65 -10.70
C LYS A 172 -9.41 18.54 -9.73
N PHE A 173 -8.28 18.74 -9.06
CA PHE A 173 -7.82 17.90 -7.96
C PHE A 173 -8.71 18.20 -6.74
N ARG A 174 -9.60 17.27 -6.41
CA ARG A 174 -10.57 17.41 -5.30
C ARG A 174 -10.68 16.09 -4.54
N THR A 175 -10.94 16.18 -3.25
CA THR A 175 -11.18 15.00 -2.41
C THR A 175 -12.29 14.15 -2.98
N ASN A 176 -11.97 12.88 -3.19
CA ASN A 176 -12.85 11.87 -3.79
C ASN A 176 -12.75 10.52 -3.09
N HIS A 177 -11.89 10.40 -2.08
CA HIS A 177 -11.63 9.15 -1.39
C HIS A 177 -11.28 9.36 0.08
N THR A 178 -11.49 8.33 0.88
CA THR A 178 -11.17 8.31 2.32
C THR A 178 -10.62 6.93 2.70
N TRP A 179 -9.62 6.92 3.58
CA TRP A 179 -8.93 5.73 4.06
C TRP A 179 -8.53 5.92 5.54
N ASN A 180 -7.68 5.05 6.08
CA ASN A 180 -7.25 5.14 7.48
C ASN A 180 -5.73 5.25 7.65
N ALA A 181 -5.34 5.92 8.74
CA ALA A 181 -4.05 5.71 9.36
C ALA A 181 -4.28 5.12 10.77
N VAL A 182 -3.44 4.17 11.15
CA VAL A 182 -3.56 3.44 12.42
C VAL A 182 -2.22 3.46 13.16
N ARG A 183 -2.27 3.58 14.48
CA ARG A 183 -1.07 3.58 15.32
C ARG A 183 -0.86 2.19 15.92
N ILE A 184 0.30 1.61 15.66
CA ILE A 184 0.74 0.32 16.17
C ILE A 184 2.11 0.55 16.82
N ASP A 185 2.26 0.19 18.09
CA ASP A 185 3.53 0.26 18.83
C ASP A 185 4.23 1.64 18.70
N SER A 186 3.43 2.71 18.82
CA SER A 186 3.82 4.12 18.70
C SER A 186 4.12 4.65 17.30
N ALA A 187 4.10 3.82 16.25
CA ALA A 187 4.28 4.24 14.86
C ALA A 187 2.94 4.28 14.10
N TRP A 188 2.83 5.21 13.15
CA TRP A 188 1.66 5.31 12.27
C TRP A 188 1.85 4.50 10.99
N TYR A 189 0.78 3.86 10.55
CA TYR A 189 0.73 3.04 9.33
C TYR A 189 -0.49 3.39 8.50
N LEU A 190 -0.40 3.24 7.18
CA LEU A 190 -1.46 3.53 6.23
C LEU A 190 -2.16 2.25 5.78
N LEU A 191 -3.48 2.31 5.64
CA LEU A 191 -4.26 1.22 5.07
C LEU A 191 -5.55 1.75 4.44
N ASP A 192 -6.08 0.99 3.48
CA ASP A 192 -7.37 1.26 2.86
C ASP A 192 -8.23 0.00 2.83
N VAL A 193 -9.15 -0.11 3.81
CA VAL A 193 -10.10 -1.23 3.87
C VAL A 193 -11.10 -1.22 2.70
N THR A 194 -11.32 -0.10 2.03
CA THR A 194 -12.24 0.00 0.89
C THR A 194 -11.65 -0.70 -0.33
N TRP A 195 -10.46 -0.28 -0.75
CA TRP A 195 -9.76 -0.87 -1.90
C TRP A 195 -9.21 -2.26 -1.59
N ALA A 196 -8.94 -2.55 -0.32
CA ALA A 196 -8.67 -3.90 0.14
C ALA A 196 -9.85 -4.87 0.00
N SER A 197 -11.10 -4.41 0.00
CA SER A 197 -12.28 -5.30 0.06
C SER A 197 -12.60 -5.98 -1.27
N GLY A 198 -12.15 -5.41 -2.38
CA GLY A 198 -12.44 -5.93 -3.71
C GLY A 198 -12.51 -4.84 -4.77
N TYR A 199 -13.28 -5.09 -5.82
CA TYR A 199 -13.36 -4.20 -6.97
C TYR A 199 -14.75 -4.19 -7.61
N ILE A 200 -15.03 -3.13 -8.36
CA ILE A 200 -16.21 -3.06 -9.24
C ILE A 200 -15.85 -3.65 -10.60
N ASN A 201 -16.65 -4.62 -11.06
CA ASN A 201 -16.53 -5.27 -12.36
C ASN A 201 -17.17 -4.41 -13.49
N PHE A 202 -17.12 -4.91 -14.72
CA PHE A 202 -17.64 -4.20 -15.91
C PHE A 202 -19.16 -4.03 -15.96
N ARG A 203 -19.90 -4.70 -15.08
CA ARG A 203 -21.36 -4.62 -14.95
C ARG A 203 -21.79 -3.70 -13.81
N ASP A 204 -20.85 -2.93 -13.26
CA ASP A 204 -21.04 -2.10 -12.06
C ASP A 204 -21.43 -2.90 -10.81
N GLU A 205 -20.96 -4.15 -10.71
CA GLU A 205 -21.17 -5.02 -9.56
C GLU A 205 -19.90 -5.10 -8.71
N PHE A 206 -20.07 -5.11 -7.38
CA PHE A 206 -18.97 -5.33 -6.46
C PHE A 206 -18.59 -6.83 -6.42
N VAL A 207 -17.31 -7.11 -6.63
CA VAL A 207 -16.69 -8.43 -6.46
C VAL A 207 -15.75 -8.36 -5.28
N SER A 208 -16.05 -9.14 -4.23
CA SER A 208 -15.19 -9.23 -3.05
C SER A 208 -13.90 -9.96 -3.39
N SER A 209 -12.77 -9.35 -3.06
CA SER A 209 -11.43 -9.91 -3.23
C SER A 209 -10.48 -9.19 -2.27
N GLN A 210 -10.15 -9.84 -1.15
CA GLN A 210 -9.27 -9.25 -0.15
C GLN A 210 -7.87 -9.01 -0.74
N ASN A 211 -7.37 -7.78 -0.67
CA ASN A 211 -6.05 -7.41 -1.16
C ASN A 211 -5.15 -6.83 -0.06
N ASP A 212 -4.19 -7.63 0.41
CA ASP A 212 -3.25 -7.27 1.46
C ASP A 212 -2.20 -6.21 1.06
N GLU A 213 -2.12 -5.78 -0.20
CA GLU A 213 -1.28 -4.63 -0.58
C GLU A 213 -1.74 -3.33 0.07
N TYR A 214 -3.03 -3.24 0.43
CA TYR A 214 -3.63 -2.11 1.14
C TYR A 214 -3.58 -2.26 2.67
N PHE A 215 -2.92 -3.28 3.20
CA PHE A 215 -2.73 -3.49 4.63
C PHE A 215 -1.34 -3.02 5.07
N LEU A 216 -1.29 -1.97 5.90
CA LEU A 216 -0.05 -1.36 6.41
C LEU A 216 0.94 -1.02 5.28
N THR A 217 0.41 -0.49 4.18
CA THR A 217 1.15 -0.20 2.96
C THR A 217 2.26 0.80 3.25
N PRO A 218 3.49 0.57 2.76
CA PRO A 218 4.58 1.52 2.90
C PRO A 218 4.20 2.89 2.32
N PRO A 219 4.49 4.01 3.03
CA PRO A 219 4.15 5.36 2.60
C PRO A 219 4.51 5.72 1.14
N GLY A 220 5.71 5.33 0.70
CA GLY A 220 6.18 5.60 -0.67
C GLY A 220 5.46 4.80 -1.77
N GLN A 221 4.78 3.71 -1.40
CA GLN A 221 3.90 2.97 -2.32
C GLN A 221 2.48 3.56 -2.28
N PHE A 222 1.98 3.83 -1.08
CA PHE A 222 0.62 4.34 -0.87
C PHE A 222 0.40 5.71 -1.54
N ILE A 223 1.39 6.61 -1.47
CA ILE A 223 1.33 7.96 -2.07
C ILE A 223 1.21 7.96 -3.59
N GLN A 224 1.43 6.83 -4.27
CA GLN A 224 1.34 6.77 -5.74
C GLN A 224 -0.11 6.84 -6.23
N GLU A 225 -1.05 6.48 -5.36
CA GLU A 225 -2.48 6.45 -5.65
C GLU A 225 -3.35 7.15 -4.60
N HIS A 226 -2.84 7.41 -3.39
CA HIS A 226 -3.52 8.13 -2.31
C HIS A 226 -2.79 9.42 -1.92
N TYR A 227 -3.40 10.56 -2.19
CA TYR A 227 -2.85 11.87 -1.83
C TYR A 227 -3.74 12.57 -0.79
N PRO A 228 -3.31 12.69 0.49
CA PRO A 228 -4.14 13.26 1.55
C PRO A 228 -4.32 14.77 1.41
N GLU A 229 -5.42 15.30 1.95
CA GLU A 229 -5.59 16.76 2.13
C GLU A 229 -4.56 17.33 3.12
N ASP A 230 -4.31 16.61 4.22
CA ASP A 230 -3.29 16.93 5.19
C ASP A 230 -2.04 16.08 4.93
N LEU A 231 -0.98 16.74 4.45
CA LEU A 231 0.27 16.10 4.04
C LEU A 231 0.99 15.36 5.18
N ARG A 232 0.64 15.60 6.45
CA ARG A 232 1.19 14.81 7.58
C ARG A 232 0.81 13.33 7.45
N TRP A 233 -0.34 13.04 6.86
CA TRP A 233 -0.80 11.66 6.62
C TRP A 233 -0.16 11.00 5.40
N THR A 234 0.77 11.67 4.71
CA THR A 234 1.66 10.96 3.78
C THR A 234 2.65 10.07 4.52
N LEU A 235 2.98 10.40 5.78
CA LEU A 235 4.05 9.77 6.55
C LEU A 235 5.43 9.80 5.86
N LEU A 236 5.61 10.72 4.92
CA LEU A 236 6.87 10.96 4.21
C LEU A 236 7.53 12.21 4.76
N SER A 237 8.87 12.19 4.85
CA SER A 237 9.66 13.38 5.18
C SER A 237 9.60 14.44 4.08
N GLN A 238 9.46 14.00 2.83
CA GLN A 238 9.36 14.84 1.64
C GLN A 238 8.19 14.36 0.77
N PRO A 239 6.94 14.78 1.08
CA PRO A 239 5.79 14.41 0.28
C PRO A 239 5.85 15.08 -1.11
N PRO A 240 5.41 14.39 -2.17
CA PRO A 240 5.33 15.00 -3.49
C PRO A 240 4.32 16.15 -3.50
N THR A 241 4.55 17.13 -4.36
CA THR A 241 3.56 18.14 -4.72
C THR A 241 2.39 17.51 -5.47
N VAL A 242 1.24 18.18 -5.50
CA VAL A 242 0.09 17.75 -6.33
C VAL A 242 0.49 17.60 -7.81
N SER A 243 1.40 18.44 -8.31
CA SER A 243 1.91 18.38 -9.68
C SER A 243 2.71 17.10 -9.94
N GLU A 244 3.65 16.77 -9.04
CA GLU A 244 4.45 15.55 -9.14
C GLU A 244 3.57 14.31 -8.99
N PHE A 245 2.64 14.31 -8.02
CA PHE A 245 1.65 13.26 -7.87
C PHE A 245 0.90 13.06 -9.18
N LYS A 246 0.30 14.11 -9.77
CA LYS A 246 -0.44 14.00 -11.04
C LYS A 246 0.39 13.38 -12.18
N LYS A 247 1.70 13.61 -12.21
CA LYS A 247 2.63 13.07 -13.20
C LYS A 247 3.05 11.62 -12.95
N MET A 248 2.67 11.00 -11.83
CA MET A 248 2.92 9.56 -11.58
C MET A 248 2.11 8.66 -12.53
N PRO A 249 2.61 7.47 -12.90
CA PRO A 249 1.94 6.60 -13.85
C PRO A 249 0.65 6.04 -13.28
N PHE A 250 -0.27 5.70 -14.17
CA PHE A 250 -1.54 5.11 -13.78
C PHE A 250 -1.38 3.59 -13.71
N ARG A 251 -1.52 3.02 -12.50
CA ARG A 251 -1.62 1.58 -12.28
C ARG A 251 -3.07 1.16 -12.45
N SER A 252 -3.34 0.24 -13.35
CA SER A 252 -4.69 -0.33 -13.44
C SER A 252 -4.90 -1.35 -12.33
N LYS A 253 -6.14 -1.76 -12.12
CA LYS A 253 -6.47 -2.89 -11.24
C LYS A 253 -5.78 -4.18 -11.67
N ASN A 254 -5.47 -4.33 -12.96
CA ASN A 254 -4.77 -5.52 -13.45
C ASN A 254 -3.29 -5.53 -13.05
N PHE A 255 -2.68 -4.36 -12.75
CA PHE A 255 -1.36 -4.31 -12.12
C PHE A 255 -1.33 -5.16 -10.83
N ILE A 256 -2.41 -5.02 -10.05
CA ILE A 256 -2.61 -5.73 -8.79
C ILE A 256 -3.01 -7.19 -9.06
N LYS A 257 -3.93 -7.44 -10.00
CA LYS A 257 -4.38 -8.79 -10.39
C LYS A 257 -3.20 -9.73 -10.66
N TYR A 258 -2.13 -9.22 -11.25
CA TYR A 258 -0.94 -9.99 -11.61
C TYR A 258 0.21 -9.90 -10.60
N ASP A 259 -0.04 -9.39 -9.38
CA ASP A 259 0.94 -9.23 -8.30
C ASP A 259 2.19 -8.43 -8.74
N PHE A 260 2.03 -7.39 -9.56
CA PHE A 260 3.14 -6.50 -9.91
C PHE A 260 3.48 -5.61 -8.70
N MET A 261 4.77 -5.53 -8.35
CA MET A 261 5.25 -4.81 -7.16
C MET A 261 6.11 -3.59 -7.51
N ALA A 262 6.79 -3.62 -8.65
CA ALA A 262 7.64 -2.53 -9.10
C ALA A 262 7.54 -2.34 -10.62
N PHE A 263 7.91 -1.14 -11.07
CA PHE A 263 7.91 -0.80 -12.48
C PHE A 263 8.93 0.29 -12.78
N SER A 264 9.28 0.40 -14.05
CA SER A 264 10.07 1.49 -14.60
C SER A 264 9.51 1.87 -15.98
N PRO A 265 9.48 3.16 -16.36
CA PRO A 265 9.92 4.34 -15.60
C PRO A 265 9.04 4.67 -14.39
N SER A 266 9.60 5.30 -13.35
CA SER A 266 8.83 5.71 -12.16
C SER A 266 7.90 6.90 -12.43
N GLY A 267 8.23 7.72 -13.43
CA GLY A 267 7.40 8.83 -13.91
C GLY A 267 6.34 8.37 -14.90
N GLY A 268 5.13 8.91 -14.78
CA GLY A 268 3.99 8.61 -15.64
C GLY A 268 3.84 9.53 -16.84
N VAL A 269 4.64 10.59 -16.93
CA VAL A 269 4.75 11.47 -18.08
C VAL A 269 6.16 11.33 -18.63
N ILE A 270 6.29 10.96 -19.90
CA ILE A 270 7.56 10.75 -20.58
C ILE A 270 7.66 11.75 -21.72
N GLU A 271 8.72 12.54 -21.75
CA GLU A 271 9.08 13.40 -22.87
C GLU A 271 9.91 12.57 -23.85
N ALA A 272 9.43 12.42 -25.09
CA ALA A 272 10.16 11.67 -26.12
C ALA A 272 9.82 12.15 -27.52
N ALA A 273 10.78 12.10 -28.43
CA ALA A 273 10.57 12.51 -29.80
C ALA A 273 10.04 11.36 -30.67
N VAL A 274 9.35 11.69 -31.76
CA VAL A 274 8.92 10.68 -32.75
C VAL A 274 10.13 9.85 -33.21
N GLY A 275 9.99 8.52 -33.14
CA GLY A 275 11.04 7.56 -33.47
C GLY A 275 11.94 7.15 -32.31
N ASP A 276 11.87 7.81 -31.15
CA ASP A 276 12.61 7.37 -29.96
C ASP A 276 11.99 6.08 -29.40
N THR A 277 12.83 5.23 -28.78
CA THR A 277 12.38 4.00 -28.11
C THR A 277 12.31 4.20 -26.61
N ILE A 278 11.13 3.99 -26.04
CA ILE A 278 10.91 3.99 -24.59
C ILE A 278 10.87 2.54 -24.10
N SER A 279 11.68 2.22 -23.09
CA SER A 279 11.69 0.91 -22.44
C SER A 279 10.92 0.93 -21.14
N PHE A 280 10.09 -0.08 -20.93
CA PHE A 280 9.38 -0.28 -19.67
C PHE A 280 9.72 -1.64 -19.07
N SER A 281 9.67 -1.72 -17.75
CA SER A 281 9.78 -2.99 -17.03
C SER A 281 8.74 -3.06 -15.93
N LEU A 282 8.18 -4.25 -15.71
CA LEU A 282 7.27 -4.55 -14.62
C LEU A 282 7.78 -5.78 -13.87
N GLN A 283 7.86 -5.71 -12.55
CA GLN A 283 8.35 -6.81 -11.69
C GLN A 283 7.22 -7.42 -10.89
N VAL A 284 7.13 -8.75 -10.88
CA VAL A 284 6.11 -9.53 -10.17
C VAL A 284 6.66 -10.22 -8.94
N LYS A 285 5.78 -10.35 -7.93
CA LYS A 285 6.06 -11.04 -6.67
C LYS A 285 6.43 -12.51 -6.86
N SER A 286 5.68 -13.23 -7.70
CA SER A 286 5.92 -14.65 -8.02
C SER A 286 5.44 -15.00 -9.43
N SER A 287 6.38 -15.40 -10.29
CA SER A 287 6.11 -15.83 -11.67
C SER A 287 5.22 -17.09 -11.80
N GLU A 288 5.09 -17.89 -10.75
CA GLU A 288 4.36 -19.17 -10.76
C GLU A 288 2.84 -19.04 -10.48
N ARG A 289 2.42 -18.01 -9.74
CA ARG A 289 0.98 -17.70 -9.55
C ARG A 289 0.36 -17.14 -10.82
N ARG A 290 1.11 -16.25 -11.47
CA ARG A 290 0.76 -15.55 -12.71
C ARG A 290 0.26 -16.44 -13.84
N LYS A 291 0.89 -17.60 -14.07
CA LYS A 291 0.51 -18.55 -15.14
C LYS A 291 -0.89 -19.16 -14.99
N ARG A 292 -1.53 -18.97 -13.83
CA ARG A 292 -2.84 -19.55 -13.48
C ARG A 292 -3.96 -18.52 -13.50
N ILE A 293 -3.66 -17.27 -13.86
CA ILE A 293 -4.62 -16.16 -13.86
C ILE A 293 -5.17 -16.00 -15.27
N SER A 294 -6.46 -16.27 -15.45
CA SER A 294 -7.12 -16.08 -16.73
C SER A 294 -7.24 -14.59 -17.07
N PRO A 295 -7.10 -14.22 -18.36
CA PRO A 295 -7.43 -12.87 -18.81
C PRO A 295 -8.90 -12.60 -18.50
N ASP A 296 -9.21 -11.41 -17.99
CA ASP A 296 -10.58 -10.93 -18.02
C ASP A 296 -10.75 -10.19 -19.34
N SER A 297 -11.87 -10.41 -20.03
CA SER A 297 -12.26 -9.59 -21.16
C SER A 297 -12.72 -8.23 -20.66
N PHE A 298 -11.82 -7.41 -20.11
CA PHE A 298 -12.16 -6.06 -19.68
C PHE A 298 -11.31 -4.99 -20.37
N VAL A 299 -11.97 -4.30 -21.29
CA VAL A 299 -11.50 -3.05 -21.88
C VAL A 299 -11.92 -1.92 -20.93
N ASP A 300 -10.96 -1.36 -20.19
CA ASP A 300 -11.15 -0.18 -19.34
C ASP A 300 -11.85 0.95 -20.13
N THR A 301 -12.97 1.47 -19.62
CA THR A 301 -13.76 2.56 -20.24
C THR A 301 -12.91 3.79 -20.56
N ALA A 302 -11.84 4.05 -19.79
CA ALA A 302 -10.91 5.14 -20.09
C ALA A 302 -10.09 4.90 -21.38
N SER A 303 -9.88 3.63 -21.75
CA SER A 303 -9.21 3.24 -23.01
C SER A 303 -10.06 3.57 -24.24
N PHE A 304 -11.39 3.63 -24.12
CA PHE A 304 -12.28 4.08 -25.21
C PHE A 304 -12.26 5.60 -25.37
N SER A 305 -12.17 6.37 -24.28
CA SER A 305 -12.11 7.84 -24.34
C SER A 305 -10.80 8.39 -24.92
N THR A 306 -9.72 7.60 -24.83
CA THR A 306 -8.37 7.95 -25.28
C THR A 306 -7.92 7.14 -26.51
N TRP A 307 -8.82 6.34 -27.09
CA TRP A 307 -8.52 5.36 -28.13
C TRP A 307 -7.77 5.90 -29.36
N PRO A 308 -8.13 7.07 -29.94
CA PRO A 308 -7.37 7.60 -31.08
C PRO A 308 -5.96 8.05 -30.70
N LEU A 309 -5.70 8.36 -29.43
CA LEU A 309 -4.41 8.83 -28.90
C LEU A 309 -3.61 7.71 -28.19
N SER A 310 -4.15 6.49 -28.13
CA SER A 310 -3.56 5.40 -27.34
C SER A 310 -2.78 4.42 -28.20
N ALA A 311 -1.60 4.01 -27.72
CA ALA A 311 -0.88 2.83 -28.15
C ALA A 311 -1.06 1.73 -27.09
N PHE A 312 -1.18 0.47 -27.54
CA PHE A 312 -1.31 -0.71 -26.69
C PHE A 312 -0.15 -1.65 -26.97
N ILE A 313 0.62 -2.01 -25.95
CA ILE A 313 1.91 -2.67 -26.12
C ILE A 313 1.91 -3.97 -25.33
N LYS A 314 2.18 -5.07 -26.02
CA LYS A 314 2.36 -6.40 -25.41
C LYS A 314 3.83 -6.58 -24.99
N PRO A 315 4.10 -7.46 -24.00
CA PRO A 315 5.47 -7.70 -23.55
C PRO A 315 6.34 -8.25 -24.67
N GLU A 316 7.57 -7.77 -24.74
CA GLU A 316 8.59 -8.23 -25.69
C GLU A 316 9.32 -9.46 -25.14
N ASN A 317 9.57 -9.48 -23.83
CA ASN A 317 10.29 -10.56 -23.17
C ASN A 317 9.88 -10.70 -21.69
N GLU A 318 10.00 -11.91 -21.16
CA GLU A 318 9.82 -12.23 -19.75
C GLU A 318 11.04 -12.99 -19.23
N LYS A 319 11.70 -12.48 -18.19
CA LYS A 319 12.87 -13.13 -17.59
C LYS A 319 12.71 -13.20 -16.08
N GLY A 320 12.47 -14.40 -15.56
CA GLY A 320 12.25 -14.62 -14.14
C GLY A 320 10.97 -13.91 -13.66
N ASN A 321 11.13 -12.88 -12.83
CA ASN A 321 10.03 -12.09 -12.28
C ASN A 321 9.79 -10.78 -13.05
N ASP A 322 10.61 -10.47 -14.05
CA ASP A 322 10.56 -9.19 -14.77
C ASP A 322 9.95 -9.36 -16.16
N VAL A 323 9.13 -8.40 -16.56
CA VAL A 323 8.49 -8.29 -17.88
C VAL A 323 8.93 -7.01 -18.54
N TYR A 324 9.38 -7.11 -19.78
CA TYR A 324 9.96 -6.01 -20.53
C TYR A 324 9.06 -5.60 -21.70
N TYR A 325 8.98 -4.30 -21.94
CA TYR A 325 8.24 -3.71 -23.04
C TYR A 325 9.11 -2.67 -23.74
N SER A 326 8.91 -2.50 -25.03
CA SER A 326 9.49 -1.42 -25.81
C SER A 326 8.40 -0.72 -26.62
N TYR A 327 8.51 0.61 -26.71
CA TYR A 327 7.62 1.44 -27.51
C TYR A 327 8.42 2.38 -28.39
N ILE A 328 8.17 2.34 -29.70
CA ILE A 328 8.66 3.37 -30.61
C ILE A 328 7.62 4.48 -30.67
N VAL A 329 8.01 5.70 -30.32
CA VAL A 329 7.10 6.85 -30.24
C VAL A 329 6.53 7.18 -31.61
N GLN A 330 5.20 7.18 -31.72
CA GLN A 330 4.47 7.47 -32.95
C GLN A 330 3.78 8.85 -32.88
N PRO A 331 3.64 9.54 -34.02
CA PRO A 331 2.85 10.78 -34.10
C PRO A 331 1.42 10.59 -33.58
N GLY A 332 0.94 11.55 -32.78
CA GLY A 332 -0.45 11.56 -32.30
C GLY A 332 -0.81 10.48 -31.26
N ARG A 333 0.17 9.71 -30.76
CA ARG A 333 -0.01 8.74 -29.68
C ARG A 333 0.50 9.31 -28.36
N GLU A 334 -0.40 9.92 -27.60
CA GLU A 334 -0.08 10.56 -26.31
C GLU A 334 -0.20 9.61 -25.10
N TRP A 335 -0.76 8.41 -25.29
CA TRP A 335 -0.95 7.45 -24.22
C TRP A 335 -0.36 6.09 -24.59
N VAL A 336 0.43 5.52 -23.69
CA VAL A 336 0.99 4.18 -23.82
C VAL A 336 0.38 3.28 -22.76
N ASN A 337 -0.34 2.25 -23.20
CA ASN A 337 -0.97 1.25 -22.35
C ASN A 337 -0.16 -0.05 -22.42
N LEU A 338 0.42 -0.46 -21.30
CA LEU A 338 1.09 -1.76 -21.19
C LEU A 338 0.02 -2.83 -20.99
N ILE A 339 0.02 -3.82 -21.89
CA ILE A 339 -0.87 -4.97 -21.86
C ILE A 339 -0.12 -6.14 -21.24
N TYR A 340 -0.73 -6.84 -20.31
CA TYR A 340 -0.23 -8.12 -19.83
C TYR A 340 -1.37 -9.12 -19.86
N ASN A 341 -1.21 -10.24 -20.56
CA ASN A 341 -2.25 -11.26 -20.70
C ASN A 341 -3.60 -10.63 -21.12
N ASP A 342 -3.57 -9.84 -22.20
CA ASP A 342 -4.69 -9.08 -22.79
C ASP A 342 -5.41 -8.05 -21.89
N ASP A 343 -4.89 -7.87 -20.68
CA ASP A 343 -5.36 -6.91 -19.68
C ASP A 343 -4.46 -5.65 -19.68
N VAL A 344 -5.02 -4.44 -19.70
CA VAL A 344 -4.21 -3.21 -19.50
C VAL A 344 -3.73 -3.18 -18.06
N VAL A 345 -2.42 -3.18 -17.80
CA VAL A 345 -1.82 -3.19 -16.44
C VAL A 345 -1.28 -1.82 -16.01
N MET A 346 -0.71 -1.06 -16.94
CA MET A 346 -0.21 0.28 -16.66
C MET A 346 -0.48 1.22 -17.81
N ARG A 347 -0.61 2.51 -17.51
CA ARG A 347 -0.74 3.56 -18.50
C ARG A 347 0.23 4.70 -18.20
N TYR A 348 0.94 5.13 -19.24
CA TYR A 348 1.84 6.27 -19.26
C TYR A 348 1.31 7.31 -20.25
N ARG A 349 1.57 8.59 -19.97
CA ARG A 349 1.40 9.68 -20.91
C ARG A 349 2.73 9.96 -21.60
N VAL A 350 2.73 10.10 -22.90
CA VAL A 350 3.90 10.50 -23.69
C VAL A 350 3.62 11.88 -24.25
N ASN A 351 4.46 12.85 -23.90
CA ASN A 351 4.47 14.15 -24.54
C ASN A 351 5.36 14.01 -25.79
N VAL A 352 4.71 13.90 -26.95
CA VAL A 352 5.39 13.64 -28.23
C VAL A 352 6.01 14.93 -28.75
N VAL A 353 7.34 14.94 -28.87
CA VAL A 353 8.09 16.04 -29.49
C VAL A 353 8.34 15.72 -30.96
N TYR A 354 8.03 16.66 -31.84
CA TYR A 354 8.34 16.53 -33.27
C TYR A 354 9.74 17.09 -33.51
N LYS A 355 10.66 16.27 -34.02
CA LYS A 355 11.97 16.76 -34.49
C LYS A 355 11.70 17.71 -35.65
N ASN A 356 12.04 18.99 -35.51
CA ASN A 356 11.82 20.00 -36.56
C ASN A 356 12.48 19.55 -37.86
N ALA A 357 11.76 19.68 -38.98
CA ALA A 357 12.25 19.42 -40.33
C ALA A 357 13.16 20.54 -40.87
N GLU A 358 14.06 21.09 -40.05
CA GLU A 358 14.90 22.24 -40.40
C GLU A 358 16.42 21.93 -40.46
N THR A 359 16.79 20.69 -40.76
CA THR A 359 18.22 20.35 -41.05
C THR A 359 18.41 19.57 -42.35
N LEU A 360 17.56 19.77 -43.36
CA LEU A 360 17.78 19.24 -44.72
C LEU A 360 17.61 20.30 -45.84
N VAL A 361 17.70 21.59 -45.51
CA VAL A 361 17.88 22.64 -46.52
C VAL A 361 19.01 23.57 -46.05
N GLY A 362 20.24 23.11 -46.27
CA GLY A 362 21.46 23.90 -46.12
C GLY A 362 22.48 23.29 -47.06
N ASN A 363 22.56 23.87 -48.25
CA ASN A 363 23.40 23.50 -49.39
C ASN A 363 24.85 23.18 -49.06
#